data_AF-A0AA42Z2B8-F1
#
_entry.id   AF-A0AA42Z2B8-F1
#
_cell.length_a   1.000
_cell.length_b   1.000
_cell.length_c   1.000
_cell.angle_alpha   90.00
_cell.angle_beta   90.00
_cell.angle_gamma   90.00
#
_symmetry.space_group_name_H-M   'P 1'
#
loop_
_entity.id
_entity.type
_entity.pdbx_description
1 polymer ?
#
loop_
_entity_poly.entity_id
_entity_poly.type
_entity_poly.pdbx_seq_one_letter_code
_entity_poly.pdbx_strand_id
1 'polypeptide(L)'
;MKMRAAGVDQMFKLLFFVCLVVFIGCGHESAATQQIRSAAAVDLSCDESVIEIVEDAPMEKRVSGCGRTLTYMYKCNPTPGGGQDCRWKAVPDKGND
;
A
#
# COMPACT_ATOMS: atom_id res chain seq x y z
N MET A 1 -30.33 25.04 44.82
CA MET A 1 -29.61 23.87 44.26
C MET A 1 -30.18 23.55 42.87
N LYS A 2 -29.51 23.96 41.78
CA LYS A 2 -29.79 23.45 40.42
C LYS A 2 -28.58 23.74 39.54
N MET A 3 -27.66 22.78 39.48
CA MET A 3 -26.44 22.86 38.66
C MET A 3 -26.81 22.77 37.18
N ARG A 4 -26.17 23.59 36.35
CA ARG A 4 -26.38 23.71 34.90
C ARG A 4 -25.75 22.51 34.17
N ALA A 5 -26.58 21.63 33.60
CA ALA A 5 -26.16 20.48 32.80
C ALA A 5 -26.18 20.81 31.29
N ALA A 6 -25.32 21.73 30.85
CA ALA A 6 -25.26 22.14 29.43
C ALA A 6 -23.85 22.06 28.80
N GLY A 7 -22.81 21.75 29.59
CA GLY A 7 -21.42 21.76 29.12
C GLY A 7 -20.87 20.41 28.63
N VAL A 8 -21.48 19.29 29.04
CA VAL A 8 -20.93 17.94 28.80
C VAL A 8 -21.25 17.43 27.38
N ASP A 9 -22.44 17.74 26.86
CA ASP A 9 -22.89 17.34 25.52
C ASP A 9 -22.07 17.94 24.38
N GLN A 10 -21.59 19.17 24.55
CA GLN A 10 -20.85 19.88 23.50
C GLN A 10 -19.41 19.34 23.36
N MET A 11 -18.80 18.92 24.47
CA MET A 11 -17.46 18.34 24.50
C MET A 11 -17.45 16.91 23.97
N PHE A 12 -18.51 16.15 24.24
CA PHE A 12 -18.70 14.80 23.67
C PHE A 12 -18.91 14.85 22.15
N LYS A 13 -19.66 15.85 21.64
CA LYS A 13 -19.84 16.07 20.20
C LYS A 13 -18.54 16.41 19.47
N LEU A 14 -17.69 17.25 20.05
CA LEU A 14 -16.38 17.60 19.49
C LEU A 14 -15.43 16.41 19.47
N LEU A 15 -15.38 15.62 20.55
CA LEU A 15 -14.62 14.37 20.61
C LEU A 15 -15.10 13.36 19.56
N PHE A 16 -16.42 13.23 19.38
CA PHE A 16 -16.99 12.33 18.37
C PHE A 16 -16.61 12.75 16.95
N PHE A 17 -16.65 14.05 16.65
CA PHE A 17 -16.26 14.59 15.34
C PHE A 17 -14.77 14.42 15.05
N VAL A 18 -13.91 14.65 16.04
CA VAL A 18 -12.45 14.47 15.91
C VAL A 18 -12.10 13.00 15.68
N CYS A 19 -12.72 12.05 16.39
CA CYS A 19 -12.52 10.62 16.13
C CYS A 19 -12.94 10.22 14.71
N LEU A 20 -14.08 10.74 14.24
CA LEU A 20 -14.62 10.38 12.93
C LEU A 20 -13.70 10.78 11.77
N VAL A 21 -12.98 11.90 11.89
CA VAL A 21 -12.01 12.36 10.88
C VAL A 21 -10.70 11.55 10.93
N VAL A 22 -10.31 11.02 12.09
CA VAL A 22 -9.08 10.20 12.24
C VAL A 22 -9.26 8.80 11.62
N PHE A 23 -10.45 8.21 11.67
CA PHE A 23 -10.69 6.87 11.10
C PHE A 23 -10.72 6.82 9.57
N ILE A 24 -10.92 7.95 8.89
CA ILE A 24 -10.92 8.00 7.42
C ILE A 24 -9.50 8.03 6.84
N GLY A 25 -8.48 8.20 7.70
CA GLY A 25 -7.05 8.21 7.34
C GLY A 25 -6.35 6.85 7.46
N CYS A 26 -7.06 5.76 7.78
CA CYS A 26 -6.49 4.41 7.67
C CYS A 26 -6.39 4.05 6.19
N GLY A 27 -5.22 4.31 5.61
CA GLY A 27 -4.88 4.04 4.22
C GLY A 27 -5.21 2.61 3.84
N HIS A 28 -6.25 2.45 3.02
CA HIS A 28 -6.57 1.18 2.40
C HIS A 28 -5.49 0.91 1.34
N GLU A 29 -4.36 0.33 1.74
CA GLU A 29 -3.40 -0.18 0.77
C GLU A 29 -4.05 -1.36 0.03
N SER A 30 -3.95 -1.36 -1.31
CA SER A 30 -4.47 -2.47 -2.10
C SER A 30 -3.71 -3.75 -1.76
N ALA A 31 -4.41 -4.89 -1.72
CA ALA A 31 -3.77 -6.19 -1.55
C ALA A 31 -2.65 -6.45 -2.58
N ALA A 32 -2.76 -5.87 -3.77
CA ALA A 32 -1.71 -5.92 -4.79
C ALA A 32 -0.44 -5.16 -4.34
N THR A 33 -0.60 -3.99 -3.73
CA THR A 33 0.52 -3.17 -3.23
C THR A 33 1.24 -3.87 -2.09
N GLN A 34 0.49 -4.51 -1.18
CA GLN A 34 1.08 -5.25 -0.08
C GLN A 34 1.88 -6.47 -0.57
N GLN A 35 1.38 -7.20 -1.58
CA GLN A 35 2.14 -8.29 -2.21
C GLN A 35 3.47 -7.82 -2.81
N ILE A 36 3.45 -6.69 -3.53
CA ILE A 36 4.66 -6.11 -4.12
C ILE A 36 5.62 -5.65 -3.03
N ARG A 37 5.11 -5.02 -1.96
CA ARG A 37 5.92 -4.52 -0.83
C ARG A 37 6.68 -5.65 -0.15
N SER A 38 6.00 -6.74 0.23
CA SER A 38 6.64 -7.86 0.90
C SER A 38 7.64 -8.58 0.02
N ALA A 39 7.35 -8.74 -1.28
CA ALA A 39 8.29 -9.33 -2.23
C ALA A 39 9.53 -8.42 -2.45
N ALA A 40 9.32 -7.11 -2.59
CA ALA A 40 10.39 -6.15 -2.78
C ALA A 40 11.29 -6.02 -1.56
N ALA A 41 10.76 -6.12 -0.34
CA ALA A 41 11.57 -6.15 0.88
C ALA A 41 12.60 -7.29 0.87
N VAL A 42 12.20 -8.47 0.38
CA VAL A 42 13.12 -9.60 0.18
C VAL A 42 14.11 -9.34 -0.95
N ASP A 43 13.62 -8.93 -2.12
CA ASP A 43 14.45 -8.73 -3.32
C ASP A 43 15.49 -7.62 -3.14
N LEU A 44 15.13 -6.54 -2.47
CA LEU A 44 16.00 -5.40 -2.18
C LEU A 44 16.82 -5.61 -0.89
N SER A 45 16.51 -6.66 -0.11
CA SER A 45 17.05 -6.93 1.22
C SER A 45 16.92 -5.74 2.17
N CYS A 46 15.70 -5.24 2.31
CA CYS A 46 15.35 -4.09 3.13
C CYS A 46 14.03 -4.28 3.87
N ASP A 47 13.77 -3.40 4.85
CA ASP A 47 12.52 -3.43 5.63
C ASP A 47 11.32 -2.95 4.79
N GLU A 48 10.15 -3.56 4.97
CA GLU A 48 8.93 -3.17 4.26
C GLU A 48 8.54 -1.70 4.48
N SER A 49 8.92 -1.12 5.63
CA SER A 49 8.64 0.27 6.01
C SER A 49 9.45 1.29 5.20
N VAL A 50 10.57 0.88 4.61
CA VAL A 50 11.42 1.74 3.76
C VAL A 50 11.19 1.53 2.26
N ILE A 51 10.22 0.67 1.92
CA ILE A 51 9.80 0.44 0.54
C ILE A 51 8.88 1.56 0.08
N GLU A 52 9.24 2.19 -1.03
CA GLU A 52 8.40 3.13 -1.76
C GLU A 52 7.95 2.51 -3.08
N ILE A 53 6.65 2.53 -3.35
CA ILE A 53 6.05 1.99 -4.57
C ILE A 53 5.44 3.16 -5.35
N VAL A 54 5.88 3.34 -6.59
CA VAL A 54 5.39 4.33 -7.53
C VAL A 54 4.65 3.61 -8.66
N GLU A 55 3.43 4.07 -8.94
CA GLU A 55 2.63 3.55 -10.05
C GLU A 55 3.05 4.23 -11.37
N ASP A 56 4.08 3.72 -12.05
CA ASP A 56 4.49 4.27 -13.35
C ASP A 56 3.48 3.92 -14.46
N ALA A 57 2.83 2.74 -14.42
CA ALA A 57 1.77 2.35 -15.35
C ALA A 57 0.70 1.44 -14.71
N PRO A 58 -0.42 1.13 -15.40
CA PRO A 58 -1.46 0.25 -14.86
C PRO A 58 -0.94 -1.15 -14.49
N MET A 59 0.00 -1.69 -15.27
CA MET A 59 0.59 -3.01 -15.09
C MET A 59 2.08 -2.96 -14.72
N GLU A 60 2.59 -1.79 -14.34
CA GLU A 60 3.99 -1.57 -13.99
C GLU A 60 4.10 -0.71 -12.73
N LYS A 61 4.89 -1.18 -11.76
CA LYS A 61 5.15 -0.48 -10.49
C LYS A 61 6.66 -0.40 -10.31
N ARG A 62 7.19 0.80 -10.12
CA ARG A 62 8.58 0.97 -9.71
C ARG A 62 8.66 0.99 -8.21
N VAL A 63 9.62 0.25 -7.68
CA VAL A 63 9.79 0.03 -6.26
C VAL A 63 11.21 0.43 -5.89
N SER A 64 11.35 1.28 -4.88
CA SER A 64 12.62 1.79 -4.40
C SER A 64 12.78 1.49 -2.92
N GLY A 65 14.00 1.17 -2.49
CA GLY A 65 14.31 0.91 -1.08
C GLY A 65 15.80 0.63 -0.88
N CYS A 66 16.37 1.09 0.23
CA CYS A 66 17.80 0.89 0.58
C CYS A 66 18.79 1.24 -0.54
N GLY A 67 18.51 2.31 -1.30
CA GLY A 67 19.38 2.79 -2.38
C GLY A 67 19.34 1.93 -3.65
N ARG A 68 18.38 1.01 -3.76
CA ARG A 68 18.15 0.16 -4.94
C ARG A 68 16.74 0.41 -5.48
N THR A 69 16.58 0.15 -6.77
CA THR A 69 15.31 0.31 -7.49
C THR A 69 15.06 -0.92 -8.34
N LEU A 70 13.82 -1.38 -8.36
CA LEU A 70 13.35 -2.48 -9.20
C LEU A 70 12.00 -2.12 -9.82
N THR A 71 11.70 -2.72 -10.96
CA THR A 71 10.39 -2.58 -11.59
C THR A 71 9.64 -3.90 -11.49
N TYR A 72 8.40 -3.84 -11.04
CA TYR A 72 7.46 -4.94 -10.97
C TYR A 72 6.42 -4.82 -12.07
N MET A 73 6.18 -5.91 -12.79
CA MET A 73 5.22 -5.95 -13.89
C MET A 73 4.19 -7.06 -13.65
N TYR A 74 2.91 -6.78 -13.90
CA TYR A 74 1.86 -7.77 -13.77
C TYR A 74 1.89 -8.72 -14.97
N LYS A 75 2.20 -10.00 -14.74
CA LYS A 75 2.35 -11.01 -15.80
C LYS A 75 1.46 -12.21 -15.55
N CYS A 76 0.72 -12.61 -16.58
CA CYS A 76 -0.07 -13.84 -16.62
C CYS A 76 0.70 -14.93 -17.37
N ASN A 77 0.92 -16.07 -16.73
CA ASN A 77 1.52 -17.24 -17.36
C ASN A 77 0.44 -18.31 -17.55
N PRO A 78 0.41 -19.03 -18.69
CA PRO A 78 -0.54 -20.10 -18.89
C PRO A 78 -0.30 -21.22 -17.88
N THR A 79 -1.37 -21.80 -17.33
CA THR A 79 -1.30 -22.97 -16.44
C THR A 79 -1.63 -24.26 -17.20
N PRO A 80 -1.06 -25.41 -16.78
CA PRO A 80 -1.47 -26.70 -17.31
C PRO A 80 -2.98 -26.89 -17.08
N GLY A 81 -3.74 -27.10 -18.16
CA GLY A 81 -5.21 -27.18 -18.10
C GLY A 81 -5.95 -25.97 -18.69
N GLY A 82 -5.24 -25.00 -19.28
CA GLY A 82 -5.84 -23.92 -20.07
C GLY A 82 -6.23 -22.67 -19.28
N GLY A 83 -5.81 -22.57 -18.01
CA GLY A 83 -5.97 -21.37 -17.20
C GLY A 83 -4.79 -20.40 -17.32
N GLN A 84 -4.82 -19.35 -16.50
CA GLN A 84 -3.75 -18.35 -16.40
C GLN A 84 -3.47 -18.05 -14.94
N ASP A 85 -2.18 -18.00 -14.57
CA ASP A 85 -1.70 -17.54 -13.26
C ASP A 85 -1.08 -16.15 -13.43
N CYS A 86 -1.78 -15.15 -12.90
CA CYS A 86 -1.36 -13.76 -12.97
C CYS A 86 -0.75 -13.31 -11.65
N ARG A 87 0.49 -12.82 -11.70
CA ARG A 87 1.20 -12.31 -10.53
C ARG A 87 2.16 -11.19 -10.90
N TRP A 88 2.42 -10.31 -9.94
CA TRP A 88 3.48 -9.32 -10.04
C TRP A 88 4.84 -10.03 -10.01
N LYS A 89 5.72 -9.68 -10.94
CA LYS A 89 7.09 -10.20 -11.01
C LYS A 89 8.07 -9.05 -11.21
N ALA A 90 9.20 -9.09 -10.51
CA ALA A 90 10.33 -8.22 -10.81
C ALA A 90 10.77 -8.46 -12.26
N VAL A 91 10.92 -7.39 -13.03
CA VAL A 91 11.52 -7.41 -14.35
C VAL A 91 12.94 -6.88 -14.24
N PRO A 92 13.91 -7.50 -14.93
CA PRO A 92 15.25 -6.93 -15.01
C PRO A 92 15.14 -5.55 -15.64
N ASP A 93 15.88 -4.59 -15.07
CA ASP A 93 15.99 -3.26 -15.63
C ASP A 93 16.50 -3.40 -17.07
N LYS A 94 15.75 -2.87 -18.04
CA LYS A 94 16.18 -2.86 -19.45
C LYS A 94 17.25 -1.80 -19.65
N GLY A 95 18.32 -1.86 -18.86
CA GLY A 95 19.54 -1.10 -19.04
C GLY A 95 20.40 -1.75 -20.13
N ASN A 96 20.11 -1.38 -21.38
CA ASN A 96 21.05 -1.28 -22.50
C ASN A 96 21.97 -2.48 -22.82
N ASP A 97 21.62 -3.28 -23.83
CA ASP A 97 22.63 -3.86 -24.76
C ASP A 97 23.20 -2.75 -25.66
#